data_AF-A0A0G1CQ67-F1
#
_entry.id   AF-A0A0G1CQ67-F1
#
_cell.length_a   1.000
_cell.length_b   1.000
_cell.length_c   1.000
_cell.angle_alpha   90.00
_cell.angle_beta   90.00
_cell.angle_gamma   90.00
#
_symmetry.space_group_name_H-M   'P 1'
#
loop_
_entity.id
_entity.type
_entity.pdbx_description
1 polymer ?
#
loop_
_entity_poly.entity_id
_entity_poly.type
_entity_poly.pdbx_seq_one_letter_code
_entity_poly.pdbx_strand_id
1 'polypeptide(L)' 'MAAAISLYYPLEVVDRTNPHKAQFLFKRDEQLNQFIESYWKSAITIEPKAYFNQLRIIKSRLYEER' A
#
# COMPACT_ATOMS: atom_id res chain seq x y z
N MET A 1 5.99 -0.92 3.12
CA MET A 1 5.45 0.38 2.65
C MET A 1 4.07 0.28 2.01
N ALA A 2 3.81 -0.58 1.01
CA ALA A 2 2.49 -0.63 0.34
C ALA A 2 1.29 -0.76 1.30
N ALA A 3 1.40 -1.57 2.36
CA ALA A 3 0.37 -1.66 3.38
C ALA A 3 0.14 -0.36 4.15
N ALA A 4 1.21 0.36 4.50
CA ALA A 4 1.12 1.66 5.15
C ALA A 4 0.43 2.69 4.24
N ILE A 5 0.76 2.72 2.95
CA ILE A 5 0.11 3.63 1.99
C ILE A 5 -1.38 3.28 1.86
N SER A 6 -1.71 2.00 1.69
CA SER A 6 -3.09 1.56 1.47
C SER A 6 -4.04 1.74 2.67
N LEU A 7 -3.52 2.06 3.85
CA LEU A 7 -4.35 2.45 4.99
C LEU A 7 -5.07 3.78 4.74
N TYR A 8 -4.47 4.66 3.93
CA TYR A 8 -4.94 6.03 3.72
C TYR A 8 -5.22 6.35 2.26
N TYR A 9 -4.66 5.57 1.33
CA TYR A 9 -4.85 5.75 -0.11
C TYR A 9 -5.54 4.53 -0.71
N PRO A 10 -6.54 4.75 -1.57
CA PRO A 10 -7.13 3.65 -2.32
C PRO A 10 -6.07 3.04 -3.24
N LEU A 11 -5.96 1.72 -3.19
CA LEU A 11 -5.20 0.96 -4.18
C LEU A 11 -5.95 1.03 -5.52
N GLU A 12 -5.31 1.56 -6.56
CA GLU A 12 -5.92 1.71 -7.87
C GLU A 12 -5.79 0.43 -8.70
N VAL A 13 -4.58 -0.11 -8.81
CA VAL A 13 -4.29 -1.27 -9.67
C VAL A 13 -3.29 -2.20 -8.98
N VAL A 14 -3.47 -3.50 -9.16
CA VAL A 14 -2.45 -4.51 -8.89
C VAL A 14 -1.86 -4.95 -10.23
N ASP A 15 -0.70 -4.42 -10.59
CA ASP A 15 0.00 -4.81 -11.82
C ASP A 15 0.73 -6.15 -11.59
N ARG A 16 0.35 -7.15 -12.38
CA ARG A 16 0.91 -8.51 -12.37
C ARG A 16 1.53 -8.91 -13.71
N THR A 17 1.84 -7.94 -14.57
CA THR A 17 2.49 -8.17 -15.86
C THR A 17 3.79 -8.97 -15.72
N ASN A 18 4.49 -8.81 -14.59
CA ASN A 18 5.60 -9.68 -14.22
C ASN A 18 5.09 -10.93 -13.47
N PRO A 19 5.31 -12.15 -13.98
CA PRO A 19 4.80 -13.38 -13.36
C PRO A 19 5.46 -13.70 -12.00
N HIS A 20 6.59 -13.08 -11.67
CA HIS A 20 7.31 -13.28 -10.42
C HIS A 20 7.11 -12.16 -9.40
N LYS A 21 6.50 -11.03 -9.80
CA LYS A 21 6.34 -9.85 -8.94
C LYS A 21 5.04 -9.11 -9.25
N ALA A 22 4.29 -8.77 -8.21
CA ALA A 22 3.17 -7.85 -8.33
C ALA A 22 3.57 -6.46 -7.82
N GLN A 23 3.04 -5.42 -8.48
CA GLN A 23 3.18 -4.02 -8.07
C GLN A 23 1.83 -3.48 -7.64
N PHE A 24 1.82 -2.77 -6.51
CA PHE A 24 0.64 -2.08 -6.00
C PHE A 24 0.72 -0.61 -6.42
N LEU A 25 -0.16 -0.20 -7.32
CA LEU A 25 -0.17 1.15 -7.90
C LEU A 25 -1.18 2.03 -7.16
N PHE A 26 -0.72 3.21 -6.77
CA PHE A 26 -1.49 4.22 -6.07
C PHE A 26 -1.46 5.51 -6.87
N LYS A 27 -2.55 6.27 -6.84
CA LYS A 27 -2.61 7.59 -7.48
C LYS A 27 -1.52 8.48 -6.89
N ARG A 28 -0.72 9.10 -7.75
CA ARG A 28 0.28 10.08 -7.30
C ARG A 28 -0.37 11.45 -7.14
N ASP A 29 -0.25 12.01 -5.95
CA ASP A 29 -0.59 13.39 -5.62
C ASP A 29 0.37 13.95 -4.56
N GLU A 30 0.20 15.22 -4.19
CA GLU A 30 1.03 15.88 -3.18
C GLU A 30 0.90 15.23 -1.81
N GLN A 31 -0.30 14.77 -1.45
CA GLN A 31 -0.57 14.14 -0.17
C GLN A 31 0.22 12.83 -0.05
N LEU A 32 0.27 12.02 -1.11
CA LEU A 32 1.02 10.78 -1.15
C LEU A 32 2.52 11.05 -1.02
N ASN A 33 3.04 12.09 -1.71
CA ASN A 33 4.45 12.47 -1.59
C ASN A 33 4.80 12.85 -0.13
N GLN A 34 3.95 13.65 0.53
CA GLN A 34 4.14 14.03 1.94
C GLN A 34 4.09 12.82 2.88
N PHE A 35 3.20 11.86 2.62
CA PHE A 35 3.13 10.61 3.36
C PHE A 35 4.43 9.80 3.20
N ILE A 36 4.92 9.64 1.97
CA ILE A 36 6.17 8.92 1.69
C ILE A 36 7.34 9.57 2.43
N GLU A 37 7.46 10.91 2.38
CA GLU A 37 8.52 11.61 3.12
C GLU A 37 8.43 11.36 4.63
N SER A 38 7.22 11.49 5.20
CA SER A 38 7.00 11.30 6.63
C SER A 38 7.33 9.87 7.06
N TYR A 39 7.01 8.88 6.21
CA TYR A 39 7.33 7.47 6.44
C TYR A 39 8.84 7.27 6.55
N TRP A 40 9.62 7.82 5.61
CA TRP A 40 11.08 7.71 5.61
C TRP A 40 11.75 8.50 6.73
N LYS A 41 11.15 9.62 7.14
CA LYS A 41 11.58 10.40 8.32
C LYS A 41 11.23 9.74 9.66
N SER A 42 10.62 8.54 9.65
CA SER A 42 10.10 7.87 10.86
C SER A 42 9.11 8.74 11.65
N ALA A 43 8.42 9.65 10.96
CA ALA A 43 7.49 10.62 11.56
C ALA A 43 6.04 10.13 11.56
N ILE A 44 5.79 8.87 11.14
CA ILE A 44 4.46 8.27 11.12
C ILE A 44 4.37 7.22 12.21
N THR A 45 3.32 7.31 13.02
CA THR A 45 2.91 6.22 13.92
C THR A 45 1.70 5.52 13.32
N ILE A 46 1.79 4.20 13.15
CA ILE A 46 0.71 3.38 12.62
C ILE A 46 0.30 2.39 13.71
N GLU A 47 -1.00 2.28 13.95
CA GLU A 47 -1.54 1.31 14.89
C GLU A 47 -1.26 -0.13 14.37
N PRO A 48 -0.61 -1.00 15.16
CA PRO A 48 -0.15 -2.29 14.68
C PRO A 48 -1.27 -3.19 14.11
N LYS A 49 -2.44 -3.25 14.77
CA LYS A 49 -3.55 -4.08 14.32
C LYS A 49 -4.09 -3.62 12.97
N ALA A 50 -4.22 -2.32 12.75
CA ALA A 50 -4.61 -1.72 11.48
C ALA A 50 -3.60 -2.09 10.38
N TYR A 51 -2.30 -1.98 10.66
CA TYR A 51 -1.26 -2.36 9.70
C TYR A 51 -1.34 -3.83 9.31
N PHE A 52 -1.48 -4.75 10.27
CA PHE A 52 -1.57 -6.18 9.99
C PHE A 52 -2.87 -6.58 9.28
N ASN A 53 -4.00 -5.95 9.64
CA ASN A 53 -5.25 -6.13 8.93
C ASN A 53 -5.12 -5.68 7.48
N GLN A 54 -4.49 -4.53 7.25
CA GLN A 54 -4.30 -3.99 5.91
C GLN A 54 -3.36 -4.85 5.05
N LEU A 55 -2.31 -5.42 5.65
CA LEU A 55 -1.48 -6.42 4.98
C LEU A 55 -2.30 -7.62 4.49
N ARG A 56 -3.26 -8.10 5.27
CA ARG A 56 -4.15 -9.19 4.86
C ARG A 56 -5.07 -8.78 3.71
N ILE A 57 -5.64 -7.57 3.76
CA ILE A 57 -6.51 -7.04 2.70
C ILE A 57 -5.78 -6.94 1.36
N ILE A 58 -4.58 -6.36 1.35
CA ILE A 58 -3.79 -6.23 0.11
C ILE A 58 -3.40 -7.60 -0.46
N LYS A 59 -3.05 -8.56 0.41
CA LYS A 59 -2.79 -9.94 -0.03
C LYS A 59 -4.03 -10.57 -0.64
N SER A 60 -5.22 -10.35 -0.08
CA SER A 60 -6.48 -10.83 -0.68
C SER A 60 -6.64 -10.32 -2.10
N ARG A 61 -6.45 -9.00 -2.32
CA ARG A 61 -6.51 -8.38 -3.65
C ARG A 61 -5.46 -8.90 -4.64
N LEU A 62 -4.33 -9.41 -4.14
CA LEU A 62 -3.31 -10.09 -4.97
C LEU A 62 -3.77 -11.47 -5.47
N TYR A 63 -4.77 -12.09 -4.84
CA TYR A 63 -5.25 -13.42 -5.21
C TYR A 63 -6.72 -13.44 -5.68
N GLU A 64 -7.49 -12.38 -5.47
CA GLU A 64 -8.92 -12.28 -5.83
C GLU A 64 -9.20 -12.20 -7.34
N GLU A 65 -8.32 -11.60 -8.14
CA GLU A 65 -8.42 -11.61 -9.62
C GLU A 65 -7.76 -12.85 -10.22
N ARG A 66 -8.33 -14.03 -9.97
CA ARG A 66 -7.86 -15.28 -10.58
C ARG A 66 -8.99 -15.99 -11.32
#